data_AF-A0A3N5ZU69-F1
#
_entry.id   AF-A0A3N5ZU69-F1
#
_cell.length_a   1.000
_cell.length_b   1.000
_cell.length_c   1.000
_cell.angle_alpha   90.00
_cell.angle_beta   90.00
_cell.angle_gamma   90.00
#
_symmetry.space_group_name_H-M   'P 1'
#
loop_
_entity.id
_entity.type
_entity.pdbx_description
1 polymer ?
#
loop_
_entity_poly.entity_id
_entity_poly.type
_entity_poly.pdbx_seq_one_letter_code
_entity_poly.pdbx_strand_id
1 'polypeptide(L)'
;MPVDNPFVYGEVVPRSAFVDRQAEIDRLAGDLLAGQKVFLISPRRYGKASLGRRVLLEAERRGALAIEVTVSSYSSYVAFLEGYARALVSVESRSDKALGWLREMLGAVRPEVRMEGGEAGNPRLAVSFPSARTPGDVSRLAEEVFALPARIAEARRRPLAVALDEFQAIAAFDRDGGRAPRMHQVEHALRAAVQHQREVGYVFSGSEPSLMEAMLGRSRPFYKA
;
A
#
# COMPACT_ATOMS: atom_id res chain seq x y z
N MET A 1 25.69 35.48 13.66
CA MET A 1 25.43 34.04 13.76
C MET A 1 24.99 33.57 12.38
N PRO A 2 25.65 32.59 11.73
CA PRO A 2 25.10 32.04 10.51
C PRO A 2 23.79 31.34 10.86
N VAL A 3 22.74 31.63 10.10
CA VAL A 3 21.45 30.95 10.19
C VAL A 3 21.65 29.58 9.55
N ASP A 4 21.70 28.53 10.36
CA ASP A 4 21.77 27.17 9.83
C ASP A 4 20.56 26.91 8.95
N ASN A 5 20.83 26.50 7.71
CA ASN A 5 19.83 26.18 6.73
C ASN A 5 19.12 24.87 7.14
N PRO A 6 17.82 24.88 7.50
CA PRO A 6 17.10 23.69 7.98
C PRO A 6 16.71 22.74 6.85
N PHE A 7 16.98 23.08 5.58
CA PHE A 7 16.54 22.32 4.42
C PHE A 7 17.59 21.25 4.03
N VAL A 8 17.31 19.99 4.40
CA VAL A 8 18.04 18.82 3.92
C VAL A 8 17.38 18.33 2.62
N TYR A 9 18.14 18.29 1.52
CA TYR A 9 17.68 17.80 0.22
C TYR A 9 18.22 16.40 -0.05
N GLY A 10 17.34 15.46 -0.39
CA GLY A 10 17.74 14.15 -0.95
C GLY A 10 17.86 12.98 0.04
N GLU A 11 17.58 13.17 1.33
CA GLU A 11 17.61 12.11 2.35
C GLU A 11 16.31 12.04 3.16
N VAL A 12 16.04 10.88 3.79
CA VAL A 12 14.92 10.71 4.73
C VAL A 12 15.11 11.68 5.89
N VAL A 13 14.23 12.69 5.97
CA VAL A 13 14.35 13.82 6.90
C VAL A 13 14.43 13.34 8.37
N PRO A 14 15.48 13.70 9.13
CA PRO A 14 15.65 13.28 10.52
C PRO A 14 14.55 13.82 11.44
N ARG A 15 14.32 13.14 12.57
CA ARG A 15 13.26 13.44 13.55
C ARG A 15 13.24 14.90 14.01
N SER A 16 14.39 15.57 14.05
CA SER A 16 14.56 16.95 14.52
C SER A 16 14.08 18.04 13.54
N ALA A 17 13.90 17.75 12.25
CA ALA A 17 13.43 18.72 11.25
C ALA A 17 11.91 18.65 10.99
N PHE A 18 11.17 17.88 11.81
CA PHE A 18 9.73 17.67 11.70
C PHE A 18 8.98 18.38 12.84
N VAL A 19 9.24 19.67 12.97
CA VAL A 19 8.46 20.49 13.90
C VAL A 19 7.09 20.72 13.24
N ASP A 20 6.02 20.44 13.98
CA ASP A 20 4.62 20.81 13.69
C ASP A 20 3.65 19.81 13.02
N ARG A 21 3.97 18.51 12.93
CA ARG A 21 3.02 17.48 12.39
C ARG A 21 2.56 16.40 13.36
N GLN A 22 2.87 16.49 14.65
CA GLN A 22 2.52 15.43 15.60
C GLN A 22 0.99 15.23 15.71
N ALA A 23 0.23 16.32 15.83
CA ALA A 23 -1.24 16.26 15.87
C ALA A 23 -1.84 15.73 14.55
N GLU A 24 -1.21 16.02 13.41
CA GLU A 24 -1.60 15.48 12.10
C GLU A 24 -1.36 13.97 12.04
N ILE A 25 -0.16 13.52 12.44
CA ILE A 25 0.19 12.10 12.50
C ILE A 25 -0.77 11.35 13.43
N ASP A 26 -1.06 11.90 14.61
CA ASP A 26 -1.92 11.26 15.60
C ASP A 26 -3.36 11.11 15.11
N ARG A 27 -3.87 12.11 14.39
CA ARG A 27 -5.18 12.09 13.76
C ARG A 27 -5.24 11.07 12.62
N LEU A 28 -4.28 11.13 11.69
CA LEU A 28 -4.20 10.22 10.56
C LEU A 28 -4.06 8.76 11.03
N ALA A 29 -3.25 8.49 12.05
CA ALA A 29 -3.15 7.15 12.64
C ALA A 29 -4.49 6.68 13.24
N GLY A 30 -5.20 7.59 13.93
CA GLY A 30 -6.56 7.33 14.42
C GLY A 30 -7.55 7.00 13.31
N ASP A 31 -7.51 7.75 12.20
CA ASP A 31 -8.31 7.49 11.00
C ASP A 31 -8.01 6.09 10.43
N LEU A 32 -6.74 5.70 10.32
CA LEU A 32 -6.38 4.36 9.82
C LEU A 32 -6.87 3.25 10.75
N LEU A 33 -6.73 3.41 12.07
CA LEU A 33 -7.25 2.46 13.06
C LEU A 33 -8.78 2.33 13.00
N ALA A 34 -9.48 3.41 12.64
CA ALA A 34 -10.92 3.41 12.40
C ALA A 34 -11.31 2.91 10.99
N GLY A 35 -10.35 2.35 10.24
CA GLY A 35 -10.57 1.83 8.90
C GLY A 35 -10.91 2.91 7.87
N GLN A 36 -10.53 4.16 8.09
CA GLN A 36 -10.78 5.26 7.16
C GLN A 36 -9.82 5.22 5.98
N LYS A 37 -10.23 5.86 4.88
CA LYS A 37 -9.49 5.90 3.62
C LYS A 37 -9.13 7.35 3.36
N VAL A 38 -7.85 7.64 3.56
CA VAL A 38 -7.24 8.96 3.56
C VAL A 38 -6.50 9.16 2.26
N PHE A 39 -6.71 10.31 1.63
CA PHE A 39 -5.99 10.70 0.42
C PHE A 39 -5.07 11.87 0.75
N LEU A 40 -3.75 11.63 0.66
CA LEU A 40 -2.71 12.64 0.86
C LEU A 40 -2.35 13.26 -0.48
N ILE A 41 -2.79 14.51 -0.68
CA ILE A 41 -2.49 15.29 -1.88
C ILE A 41 -1.59 16.45 -1.46
N SER A 42 -0.37 16.48 -2.02
CA SER A 42 0.49 17.65 -1.94
C SER A 42 1.45 17.70 -3.13
N PRO A 43 2.11 18.84 -3.40
CA PRO A 43 3.09 18.95 -4.48
C PRO A 43 4.28 18.00 -4.31
N ARG A 44 5.08 17.80 -5.38
CA ARG A 44 6.32 17.00 -5.29
C ARG A 44 7.29 17.61 -4.26
N ARG A 45 8.03 16.77 -3.52
CA ARG A 45 9.03 17.15 -2.49
C ARG A 45 8.49 17.71 -1.16
N TYR A 46 7.19 17.54 -0.88
CA TYR A 46 6.57 17.96 0.39
C TYR A 46 6.61 16.90 1.52
N GLY A 47 7.42 15.83 1.38
CA GLY A 47 7.60 14.84 2.44
C GLY A 47 6.44 13.87 2.66
N LYS A 48 5.58 13.63 1.66
CA LYS A 48 4.43 12.70 1.74
C LYS A 48 4.82 11.28 2.15
N ALA A 49 5.84 10.70 1.53
CA ALA A 49 6.37 9.39 1.90
C ALA A 49 6.81 9.37 3.38
N SER A 50 7.50 10.43 3.83
CA SER A 50 7.92 10.56 5.23
C SER A 50 6.74 10.70 6.19
N LEU A 51 5.68 11.42 5.81
CA LEU A 51 4.44 11.52 6.61
C LEU A 51 3.72 10.17 6.66
N GLY A 52 3.50 9.52 5.53
CA GLY A 52 2.87 8.20 5.43
C GLY A 52 3.59 7.18 6.31
N ARG A 53 4.92 7.10 6.20
CA ARG A 53 5.73 6.21 7.05
C ARG A 53 5.59 6.51 8.54
N ARG A 54 5.55 7.79 8.95
CA ARG A 54 5.33 8.14 10.36
C ARG A 54 3.94 7.78 10.85
N VAL A 55 2.92 7.97 10.02
CA VAL A 55 1.54 7.58 10.32
C VAL A 55 1.44 6.07 10.51
N LEU A 56 2.08 5.27 9.65
CA LEU A 56 2.13 3.82 9.81
C LEU A 56 2.83 3.41 11.10
N LEU A 57 4.00 3.98 11.41
CA LEU A 57 4.72 3.70 12.67
C LEU A 57 3.88 4.02 13.91
N GLU A 58 3.12 5.12 13.88
CA GLU A 58 2.21 5.48 14.98
C GLU A 58 1.01 4.52 15.05
N ALA A 59 0.47 4.07 13.92
CA ALA A 59 -0.57 3.05 13.88
C ALA A 59 -0.07 1.70 14.44
N GLU A 60 1.15 1.27 14.10
CA GLU A 60 1.79 0.07 14.65
C GLU A 60 1.97 0.17 16.17
N ARG A 61 2.43 1.33 16.66
CA ARG A 61 2.57 1.59 18.11
C ARG A 61 1.24 1.46 18.85
N ARG A 62 0.12 1.72 18.17
CA ARG A 62 -1.25 1.58 18.67
C ARG A 62 -1.86 0.19 18.42
N GLY A 63 -1.08 -0.76 17.92
CA GLY A 63 -1.48 -2.16 17.76
C GLY A 63 -1.96 -2.56 16.36
N ALA A 64 -1.94 -1.66 15.37
CA ALA A 64 -2.23 -2.03 13.99
C ALA A 64 -1.11 -2.88 13.38
N LEU A 65 -1.46 -3.67 12.37
CA LEU A 65 -0.50 -4.14 11.38
C LEU A 65 -0.27 -3.02 10.37
N ALA A 66 0.93 -2.90 9.79
CA ALA A 66 1.18 -1.88 8.78
C ALA A 66 1.96 -2.41 7.59
N ILE A 67 1.63 -1.91 6.40
CA ILE A 67 2.43 -2.07 5.18
C ILE A 67 2.54 -0.77 4.43
N GLU A 68 3.67 -0.59 3.75
CA GLU A 68 3.94 0.51 2.83
C GLU A 68 4.34 -0.07 1.47
N VAL A 69 3.71 0.42 0.40
CA VAL A 69 4.03 0.02 -0.97
C VAL A 69 4.09 1.25 -1.87
N THR A 70 5.24 1.49 -2.48
CA THR A 70 5.44 2.55 -3.48
C THR A 70 5.08 2.02 -4.87
N VAL A 71 3.96 2.45 -5.43
CA VAL A 71 3.42 1.92 -6.70
C VAL A 71 4.36 2.17 -7.87
N SER A 72 5.05 3.31 -7.90
CA SER A 72 6.00 3.67 -8.96
C SER A 72 7.27 2.82 -9.01
N SER A 73 7.54 2.03 -7.98
CA SER A 73 8.71 1.12 -7.93
C SER A 73 8.54 -0.13 -8.81
N TYR A 74 7.32 -0.37 -9.30
CA TYR A 74 7.00 -1.55 -10.11
C TYR A 74 6.95 -1.19 -11.59
N SER A 75 7.41 -2.12 -12.44
CA SER A 75 7.46 -1.94 -13.89
C SER A 75 6.15 -2.28 -14.61
N SER A 76 5.26 -3.02 -13.95
CA SER A 76 3.97 -3.44 -14.50
C SER A 76 2.91 -3.61 -13.42
N TYR A 77 1.65 -3.74 -13.84
CA TYR A 77 0.54 -3.98 -12.93
C TYR A 77 0.65 -5.34 -12.23
N VAL A 78 1.07 -6.39 -12.94
CA VAL A 78 1.29 -7.71 -12.32
C VAL A 78 2.42 -7.64 -11.29
N ALA A 79 3.54 -6.97 -11.61
CA ALA A 79 4.64 -6.79 -10.67
C ALA A 79 4.20 -6.00 -9.42
N PHE A 80 3.32 -5.01 -9.58
CA PHE A 80 2.70 -4.30 -8.45
C PHE A 80 1.84 -5.23 -7.59
N LEU A 81 0.98 -6.07 -8.18
CA LEU A 81 0.14 -7.03 -7.44
C LEU A 81 1.00 -8.06 -6.69
N GLU A 82 2.07 -8.55 -7.31
CA GLU A 82 3.07 -9.43 -6.70
C GLU A 82 3.76 -8.76 -5.50
N GLY A 83 4.19 -7.51 -5.68
CA GLY A 83 4.81 -6.71 -4.63
C GLY A 83 3.88 -6.39 -3.47
N TYR A 84 2.62 -6.07 -3.76
CA TYR A 84 1.58 -5.80 -2.76
C TYR A 84 1.25 -7.08 -1.97
N ALA A 85 1.04 -8.21 -2.64
CA ALA A 85 0.83 -9.50 -1.99
C ALA A 85 2.04 -9.88 -1.11
N ARG A 86 3.27 -9.68 -1.60
CA ARG A 86 4.48 -9.90 -0.81
C ARG A 86 4.53 -9.03 0.45
N ALA A 87 4.21 -7.74 0.34
CA ALA A 87 4.20 -6.83 1.48
C ALA A 87 3.17 -7.29 2.54
N LEU A 88 1.97 -7.66 2.10
CA LEU A 88 0.91 -8.21 2.97
C LEU A 88 1.34 -9.49 3.69
N VAL A 89 2.03 -10.39 2.99
CA VAL A 89 2.54 -11.64 3.57
C VAL A 89 3.71 -11.39 4.52
N SER A 90 4.52 -10.34 4.32
CA SER A 90 5.64 -10.02 5.21
C SER A 90 5.21 -9.58 6.61
N VAL A 91 3.96 -9.14 6.76
CA VAL A 91 3.33 -8.87 8.05
C VAL A 91 3.13 -10.16 8.85
N GLU A 92 3.17 -11.32 8.19
CA GLU A 92 3.10 -12.61 8.84
C GLU A 92 4.40 -12.93 9.58
N SER A 93 4.32 -12.98 10.91
CA SER A 93 5.46 -13.24 11.79
C SER A 93 6.04 -14.67 11.71
N ARG A 94 5.45 -15.57 10.91
CA ARG A 94 5.91 -16.96 10.75
C ARG A 94 5.93 -17.36 9.28
N SER A 95 7.12 -17.31 8.67
CA SER A 95 7.37 -17.54 7.25
C SER A 95 6.76 -18.83 6.70
N ASP A 96 6.83 -19.94 7.47
CA ASP A 96 6.29 -21.24 7.04
C ASP A 96 4.74 -21.30 7.04
N LYS A 97 4.09 -20.55 7.94
CA LYS A 97 2.62 -20.47 7.97
C LYS A 97 2.07 -19.46 6.97
N ALA A 98 2.86 -18.44 6.65
CA ALA A 98 2.51 -17.39 5.69
C ALA A 98 2.21 -17.95 4.29
N LEU A 99 3.00 -18.94 3.86
CA LEU A 99 2.86 -19.65 2.60
C LEU A 99 1.55 -20.43 2.47
N GLY A 100 1.22 -21.25 3.48
CA GLY A 100 -0.01 -22.02 3.51
C GLY A 100 -1.23 -21.11 3.54
N TRP A 101 -1.18 -20.11 4.42
CA TRP A 101 -2.23 -19.11 4.56
C TRP A 101 -2.44 -18.30 3.27
N LEU A 102 -1.37 -17.86 2.59
CA LEU A 102 -1.49 -17.13 1.31
C LEU A 102 -2.14 -17.99 0.23
N ARG A 103 -1.78 -19.28 0.15
CA ARG A 103 -2.39 -20.22 -0.80
C ARG A 103 -3.87 -20.47 -0.51
N GLU A 104 -4.26 -20.57 0.75
CA GLU A 104 -5.66 -20.67 1.16
C GLU A 104 -6.45 -19.41 0.81
N MET A 105 -5.84 -18.24 1.02
CA MET A 105 -6.49 -16.95 0.77
C MET A 105 -6.50 -16.53 -0.70
N LEU A 106 -5.60 -17.02 -1.55
CA LEU A 106 -5.63 -16.68 -2.97
C LEU A 106 -6.44 -17.66 -3.82
N GLY A 107 -7.01 -18.71 -3.20
CA GLY A 107 -8.08 -19.55 -3.75
C GLY A 107 -7.83 -19.98 -5.20
N ALA A 108 -8.47 -19.28 -6.14
CA ALA A 108 -8.42 -19.56 -7.58
C ALA A 108 -7.08 -19.21 -8.24
N VAL A 109 -6.30 -18.32 -7.63
CA VAL A 109 -5.00 -17.87 -8.11
C VAL A 109 -3.92 -18.64 -7.35
N ARG A 110 -3.06 -19.36 -8.07
CA ARG A 110 -1.96 -20.12 -7.48
C ARG A 110 -0.69 -19.25 -7.40
N PRO A 111 -0.33 -18.69 -6.22
CA PRO A 111 0.95 -18.02 -6.08
C PRO A 111 2.08 -19.04 -6.14
N GLU A 112 3.12 -18.71 -6.88
CA GLU A 112 4.45 -19.24 -6.64
C GLU A 112 5.13 -18.36 -5.59
N VAL A 113 5.71 -19.00 -4.58
CA VAL A 113 6.44 -18.28 -3.53
C VAL A 113 7.80 -18.93 -3.37
N ARG A 114 8.84 -18.12 -3.43
CA ARG A 114 10.24 -18.56 -3.30
C ARG A 114 10.87 -17.84 -2.13
N MET A 115 11.68 -18.57 -1.38
CA MET A 115 12.54 -18.00 -0.35
C MET A 115 13.85 -17.63 -1.01
N GLU A 116 14.13 -16.34 -1.10
CA GLU A 116 15.41 -15.81 -1.55
C GLU A 116 16.34 -15.63 -0.35
N GLY A 117 17.61 -15.98 -0.53
CA GLY A 117 18.63 -15.72 0.48
C GLY A 117 18.79 -14.22 0.69
N GLY A 118 18.50 -13.75 1.91
CA GLY A 118 18.75 -12.37 2.31
C GLY A 118 20.12 -12.22 2.98
N GLU A 119 20.66 -11.00 2.95
CA GLU A 119 21.81 -10.64 3.76
C GLU A 119 21.45 -10.78 5.25
N ALA A 120 22.38 -11.29 6.05
CA ALA A 120 22.25 -11.47 7.51
C ALA A 120 21.07 -12.36 7.98
N GLY A 121 20.74 -13.44 7.24
CA GLY A 121 19.86 -14.50 7.76
C GLY A 121 18.38 -14.15 7.83
N ASN A 122 17.96 -13.04 7.20
CA ASN A 122 16.56 -12.69 7.07
C ASN A 122 16.04 -13.10 5.68
N PRO A 123 15.33 -14.25 5.54
CA PRO A 123 14.89 -14.73 4.24
C PRO A 123 13.91 -13.75 3.60
N ARG A 124 14.15 -13.42 2.33
CA ARG A 124 13.23 -12.57 1.55
C ARG A 124 12.23 -13.46 0.83
N LEU A 125 10.95 -13.16 0.97
CA LEU A 125 9.90 -13.84 0.22
C LEU A 125 9.75 -13.19 -1.15
N ALA A 126 9.84 -13.97 -2.22
CA ALA A 126 9.40 -13.59 -3.55
C ALA A 126 8.03 -14.23 -3.80
N VAL A 127 7.06 -13.45 -4.30
CA VAL A 127 5.72 -13.91 -4.67
C VAL A 127 5.56 -13.65 -6.15
N SER A 128 5.08 -14.62 -6.91
CA SER A 128 4.78 -14.47 -8.34
C SER A 128 3.50 -15.18 -8.77
N PHE A 129 2.91 -14.70 -9.86
CA PHE A 129 1.63 -15.21 -10.40
C PHE A 129 1.77 -15.63 -11.88
N PRO A 130 2.46 -16.75 -12.16
CA PRO A 130 2.76 -17.18 -13.54
C PRO A 130 1.53 -17.54 -14.38
N SER A 131 0.38 -17.76 -13.73
CA SER A 131 -0.92 -18.01 -14.36
C SER A 131 -1.62 -16.75 -14.86
N ALA A 132 -1.20 -15.55 -14.42
CA ALA A 132 -1.79 -14.29 -14.82
C ALA A 132 -1.30 -13.86 -16.22
N ARG A 133 -1.80 -14.52 -17.26
CA ARG A 133 -1.32 -14.33 -18.65
C ARG A 133 -2.26 -13.50 -19.51
N THR A 134 -3.56 -13.56 -19.25
CA THR A 134 -4.57 -12.80 -19.99
C THR A 134 -5.12 -11.63 -19.16
N PRO A 135 -5.71 -10.60 -19.78
CA PRO A 135 -6.37 -9.52 -19.03
C PRO A 135 -7.44 -10.01 -18.05
N GLY A 136 -8.14 -11.10 -18.39
CA GLY A 136 -9.12 -11.73 -17.50
C GLY A 136 -8.46 -12.38 -16.27
N ASP A 137 -7.32 -13.04 -16.45
CA ASP A 137 -6.58 -13.63 -15.32
C ASP A 137 -6.00 -12.55 -14.41
N VAL A 138 -5.49 -11.46 -14.99
CA VAL A 138 -4.96 -10.31 -14.25
C VAL A 138 -6.08 -9.62 -13.45
N SER A 139 -7.29 -9.52 -14.02
CA SER A 139 -8.45 -8.96 -13.30
C SER A 139 -8.84 -9.82 -12.10
N ARG A 140 -8.91 -11.15 -12.26
CA ARG A 140 -9.16 -12.08 -11.15
C ARG A 140 -8.04 -12.03 -10.10
N LEU A 141 -6.78 -11.93 -10.53
CA LEU A 141 -5.65 -11.76 -9.63
C LEU A 141 -5.80 -10.50 -8.79
N ALA A 142 -6.16 -9.37 -9.41
CA ALA A 142 -6.37 -8.11 -8.71
C ALA A 142 -7.49 -8.22 -7.66
N GLU A 143 -8.61 -8.86 -7.99
CA GLU A 143 -9.72 -9.08 -7.05
C GLU A 143 -9.28 -9.88 -5.81
N GLU A 144 -8.56 -11.00 -6.01
CA GLU A 144 -8.07 -11.83 -4.90
C GLU A 144 -7.02 -11.08 -4.06
N VAL A 145 -6.06 -10.42 -4.71
CA VAL A 145 -4.98 -9.70 -4.04
C VAL A 145 -5.51 -8.48 -3.26
N PHE A 146 -6.45 -7.73 -3.82
CA PHE A 146 -7.06 -6.59 -3.11
C PHE A 146 -8.00 -7.01 -1.99
N ALA A 147 -8.48 -8.26 -1.95
CA ALA A 147 -9.26 -8.81 -0.84
C ALA A 147 -8.39 -9.24 0.35
N LEU A 148 -7.10 -9.56 0.14
CA LEU A 148 -6.19 -10.02 1.18
C LEU A 148 -6.12 -9.14 2.44
N PRO A 149 -6.07 -7.79 2.36
CA PRO A 149 -5.97 -6.94 3.55
C PRO A 149 -7.07 -7.20 4.58
N ALA A 150 -8.33 -7.37 4.14
CA ALA A 150 -9.44 -7.68 5.05
C ALA A 150 -9.30 -9.06 5.68
N ARG A 151 -8.88 -10.06 4.89
CA ARG A 151 -8.66 -11.42 5.41
C ARG A 151 -7.53 -11.46 6.44
N ILE A 152 -6.49 -10.64 6.26
CA ILE A 152 -5.41 -10.47 7.24
C ILE A 152 -5.95 -9.85 8.52
N ALA A 153 -6.66 -8.72 8.40
CA ALA A 153 -7.18 -8.01 9.57
C ALA A 153 -8.09 -8.94 10.40
N GLU A 154 -8.98 -9.68 9.75
CA GLU A 154 -9.89 -10.65 10.38
C GLU A 154 -9.13 -11.80 11.04
N ALA A 155 -8.22 -12.47 10.30
CA ALA A 155 -7.46 -13.60 10.80
C ALA A 155 -6.57 -13.23 11.99
N ARG A 156 -6.06 -11.99 12.01
CA ARG A 156 -5.18 -11.47 13.06
C ARG A 156 -5.93 -10.78 14.19
N ARG A 157 -7.22 -10.47 14.00
CA ARG A 157 -8.03 -9.66 14.90
C ARG A 157 -7.33 -8.34 15.25
N ARG A 158 -6.71 -7.73 14.23
CA ARG A 158 -5.96 -6.48 14.35
C ARG A 158 -6.28 -5.59 13.15
N PRO A 159 -6.47 -4.27 13.35
CA PRO A 159 -6.63 -3.36 12.23
C PRO A 159 -5.37 -3.38 11.37
N LEU A 160 -5.54 -3.18 10.06
CA LEU A 160 -4.44 -3.13 9.10
C LEU A 160 -4.37 -1.74 8.48
N ALA A 161 -3.22 -1.07 8.61
CA ALA A 161 -2.92 0.20 8.00
C ALA A 161 -2.10 -0.03 6.72
N VAL A 162 -2.59 0.47 5.59
CA VAL A 162 -1.93 0.33 4.29
C VAL A 162 -1.58 1.72 3.75
N ALA A 163 -0.31 1.97 3.44
CA ALA A 163 0.09 3.11 2.63
C ALA A 163 0.40 2.66 1.20
N LEU A 164 -0.29 3.25 0.23
CA LEU A 164 0.00 3.14 -1.19
C LEU A 164 0.56 4.48 -1.66
N ASP A 165 1.89 4.56 -1.76
CA ASP A 165 2.61 5.78 -2.16
C ASP A 165 2.78 5.87 -3.66
N GLU A 166 2.81 7.10 -4.17
CA GLU A 166 2.83 7.43 -5.59
C GLU A 166 1.77 6.67 -6.40
N PHE A 167 0.57 6.55 -5.85
CA PHE A 167 -0.50 5.72 -6.42
C PHE A 167 -0.86 6.10 -7.86
N GLN A 168 -0.65 7.36 -8.28
CA GLN A 168 -0.83 7.78 -9.67
C GLN A 168 0.02 7.03 -10.71
N ALA A 169 1.10 6.38 -10.28
CA ALA A 169 1.90 5.55 -11.16
C ALA A 169 1.12 4.36 -11.73
N ILE A 170 0.02 3.94 -11.10
CA ILE A 170 -0.83 2.86 -11.60
C ILE A 170 -1.40 3.15 -13.00
N ALA A 171 -1.55 4.44 -13.36
CA ALA A 171 -1.97 4.90 -14.67
C ALA A 171 -0.98 4.54 -15.79
N ALA A 172 0.30 4.44 -15.44
CA ALA A 172 1.35 4.19 -16.42
C ALA A 172 1.42 2.72 -16.85
N PHE A 173 0.79 1.80 -16.09
CA PHE A 173 0.81 0.36 -16.39
C PHE A 173 -0.02 -0.03 -17.61
N ASP A 174 -0.92 0.83 -18.09
CA ASP A 174 -1.69 0.64 -19.34
C ASP A 174 -0.79 0.40 -20.57
N ARG A 175 0.51 0.70 -20.49
CA ARG A 175 1.49 0.46 -21.56
C ARG A 175 2.10 -0.94 -21.56
N ASP A 176 1.72 -1.82 -20.63
CA ASP A 176 2.24 -3.19 -20.50
C ASP A 176 1.67 -4.15 -21.57
N GLY A 177 1.96 -3.89 -22.84
CA GLY A 177 1.73 -4.82 -23.96
C GLY A 177 0.30 -5.36 -24.12
N GLY A 178 -0.72 -4.66 -23.60
CA GLY A 178 -2.12 -5.06 -23.60
C GLY A 178 -2.54 -6.06 -22.51
N ARG A 179 -1.68 -6.35 -21.52
CA ARG A 179 -1.97 -7.27 -20.40
C ARG A 179 -2.55 -6.57 -19.18
N ALA A 180 -2.26 -5.28 -19.01
CA ALA A 180 -2.84 -4.49 -17.94
C ALA A 180 -4.35 -4.27 -18.19
N PRO A 181 -5.20 -4.39 -17.15
CA PRO A 181 -6.57 -3.91 -17.23
C PRO A 181 -6.53 -2.41 -17.49
N ARG A 182 -7.52 -1.88 -18.23
CA ARG A 182 -7.62 -0.43 -18.40
C ARG A 182 -7.74 0.22 -17.02
N MET A 183 -7.20 1.43 -16.87
CA MET A 183 -7.25 2.18 -15.61
C MET A 183 -8.58 2.09 -14.84
N HIS A 184 -9.71 2.33 -15.52
CA HIS A 184 -11.04 2.27 -14.89
C HIS A 184 -11.38 0.91 -14.25
N GLN A 185 -10.83 -0.19 -14.77
CA GLN A 185 -11.03 -1.54 -14.24
C GLN A 185 -10.22 -1.75 -12.96
N VAL A 186 -8.97 -1.24 -12.95
CA VAL A 186 -8.10 -1.26 -11.77
C VAL A 186 -8.70 -0.44 -10.63
N GLU A 187 -9.13 0.79 -10.93
CA GLU A 187 -9.82 1.66 -9.97
C GLU A 187 -11.10 1.00 -9.43
N HIS A 188 -11.90 0.40 -10.32
CA HIS A 188 -13.14 -0.27 -9.93
C HIS A 188 -12.87 -1.46 -9.01
N ALA A 189 -11.94 -2.33 -9.35
CA ALA A 189 -11.59 -3.50 -8.53
C ALA A 189 -11.06 -3.09 -7.14
N LEU A 190 -10.15 -2.12 -7.11
CA LEU A 190 -9.59 -1.63 -5.84
C LEU A 190 -10.65 -0.92 -4.99
N ARG A 191 -11.46 -0.05 -5.58
CA ARG A 191 -12.58 0.61 -4.88
C ARG A 191 -13.56 -0.42 -4.34
N ALA A 192 -13.96 -1.40 -5.15
CA ALA A 192 -14.90 -2.44 -4.79
C ALA A 192 -14.38 -3.29 -3.63
N ALA A 193 -13.09 -3.60 -3.59
CA ALA A 193 -12.48 -4.25 -2.44
C ALA A 193 -12.51 -3.32 -1.21
N VAL A 194 -11.88 -2.15 -1.30
CA VAL A 194 -11.63 -1.22 -0.19
C VAL A 194 -12.91 -0.74 0.51
N GLN A 195 -14.04 -0.57 -0.20
CA GLN A 195 -15.29 -0.12 0.41
C GLN A 195 -15.88 -1.09 1.45
N HIS A 196 -15.59 -2.39 1.33
CA HIS A 196 -16.11 -3.41 2.24
C HIS A 196 -15.16 -3.72 3.41
N GLN A 197 -13.95 -3.17 3.40
CA GLN A 197 -12.92 -3.45 4.41
C GLN A 197 -13.04 -2.46 5.56
N ARG A 198 -13.75 -2.83 6.62
CA ARG A 198 -13.99 -1.97 7.79
C ARG A 198 -12.81 -1.90 8.75
N GLU A 199 -11.98 -2.94 8.78
CA GLU A 199 -10.81 -3.03 9.66
C GLU A 199 -9.50 -2.63 8.96
N VAL A 200 -9.60 -2.13 7.72
CA VAL A 200 -8.43 -1.74 6.92
C VAL A 200 -8.48 -0.25 6.64
N GLY A 201 -7.50 0.46 7.19
CA GLY A 201 -7.26 1.87 6.94
C GLY A 201 -6.29 2.04 5.78
N TYR A 202 -6.55 3.01 4.91
CA TYR A 202 -5.70 3.29 3.76
C TYR A 202 -5.19 4.72 3.76
N VAL A 203 -3.92 4.90 3.42
CA VAL A 203 -3.33 6.16 2.97
C VAL A 203 -2.97 6.01 1.50
N PHE A 204 -3.69 6.70 0.64
CA PHE A 204 -3.32 6.86 -0.77
C PHE A 204 -2.55 8.17 -0.91
N SER A 205 -1.27 8.10 -1.26
CA SER A 205 -0.46 9.28 -1.53
C SER A 205 -0.29 9.47 -3.03
N GLY A 206 -0.45 10.72 -3.47
CA GLY A 206 -0.20 11.06 -4.85
C GLY A 206 -0.12 12.54 -5.14
N SER A 207 0.28 12.86 -6.36
CA SER A 207 0.38 14.25 -6.86
C SER A 207 -0.72 14.62 -7.85
N GLU A 208 -1.59 13.68 -8.22
CA GLU A 208 -2.66 13.87 -9.19
C GLU A 208 -4.04 13.80 -8.52
N PRO A 209 -4.71 14.95 -8.27
CA PRO A 209 -6.00 14.99 -7.59
C PRO A 209 -7.13 14.28 -8.34
N SER A 210 -7.13 14.36 -9.67
CA SER A 210 -8.15 13.77 -10.55
C SER A 210 -8.28 12.26 -10.37
N LEU A 211 -7.16 11.55 -10.26
CA LEU A 211 -7.16 10.12 -10.01
C LEU A 211 -7.74 9.77 -8.63
N MET A 212 -7.39 10.57 -7.62
CA MET A 212 -7.87 10.35 -6.25
C MET A 212 -9.37 10.61 -6.15
N GLU A 213 -9.88 11.66 -6.80
CA GLU A 213 -11.31 11.92 -6.96
C GLU A 213 -12.03 10.77 -7.67
N ALA A 214 -11.43 10.23 -8.73
CA ALA A 214 -11.94 9.08 -9.47
C ALA A 214 -12.03 7.81 -8.62
N MET A 215 -11.20 7.66 -7.57
CA MET A 215 -11.29 6.57 -6.58
C MET A 215 -12.26 6.84 -5.42
N LEU A 216 -12.52 8.11 -5.09
CA LEU A 216 -13.12 8.48 -3.81
C LEU A 216 -14.64 8.29 -3.71
N GLY A 217 -15.38 8.52 -4.79
CA GLY A 217 -16.84 8.63 -4.66
C GLY A 217 -17.22 9.78 -3.71
N ARG A 218 -18.52 10.08 -3.58
CA ARG A 218 -18.98 11.22 -2.77
C ARG A 218 -18.69 10.92 -1.28
N SER A 219 -17.88 11.75 -0.60
CA SER A 219 -17.69 11.79 0.87
C SER A 219 -16.59 10.93 1.52
N ARG A 220 -15.30 11.11 1.15
CA ARG A 220 -14.20 10.72 2.07
C ARG A 220 -13.17 11.83 2.31
N PRO A 221 -12.40 11.77 3.41
CA PRO A 221 -11.51 12.84 3.82
C PRO A 221 -10.35 13.03 2.83
N PHE A 222 -10.19 14.26 2.34
CA PHE A 222 -8.96 14.71 1.69
C PHE A 222 -8.08 15.44 2.68
N TYR A 223 -6.78 15.15 2.62
CA TYR A 223 -5.76 15.79 3.43
C TYR A 223 -4.78 16.53 2.52
N LYS A 224 -4.68 17.84 2.75
CA LYS A 224 -3.71 18.72 2.09
C LYS A 224 -2.54 18.90 3.05
N ALA A 225 -1.40 18.32 2.69
CA ALA A 225 -0.16 18.38 3.44
C ALA A 225 0.75 19.52 2.94
#